data_AF-M5C453-F1
#
_entry.id   AF-M5C453-F1
#
_cell.length_a   1.000
_cell.length_b   1.000
_cell.length_c   1.000
_cell.angle_alpha   90.00
_cell.angle_beta   90.00
_cell.angle_gamma   90.00
#
_symmetry.space_group_name_H-M   'P 1'
#
loop_
_entity.id
_entity.type
_entity.pdbx_description
1 polymer ?
#
loop_
_entity_poly.entity_id
_entity_poly.type
_entity_poly.pdbx_seq_one_letter_code
_entity_poly.pdbx_strand_id
1 'polypeptide(L)'
;MSNMPGYKLLEQSDFLRGINFGEPNGPYKSSRQAARLREDTVFSIQPCQHNSTEEFYPKNEIDARYIHMGWPAPSDLPARPWGTIYQEPKSNSGNWVSRRMVVHRWTVSVRHQDIEPSSEFLKAVETALKSSGAANQMEELRGVFAAWGEMIPTVAVCGASLAATGVLGSKQTLTGDAATFLPPDRGPNVMQAIDRMLNFAFFSYIR
;
A
#
# COMPACT_ATOMS: atom_id res chain seq x y z
N MET A 1 13.91 -8.21 -26.62
CA MET A 1 13.53 -7.47 -25.40
C MET A 1 14.76 -6.72 -24.94
N SER A 2 14.73 -5.39 -24.93
CA SER A 2 15.87 -4.58 -24.49
C SER A 2 16.14 -4.82 -23.00
N ASN A 3 17.40 -5.03 -22.63
CA ASN A 3 17.84 -5.12 -21.24
C ASN A 3 17.68 -3.75 -20.59
N MET A 4 16.48 -3.47 -20.07
CA MET A 4 16.20 -2.25 -19.35
C MET A 4 16.82 -2.37 -17.95
N PRO A 5 17.64 -1.40 -17.50
CA PRO A 5 18.13 -1.37 -16.14
C PRO A 5 16.96 -1.37 -15.15
N GLY A 6 17.06 -2.10 -14.05
CA GLY A 6 15.94 -2.23 -13.10
C GLY A 6 15.47 -0.89 -12.48
N TYR A 7 16.31 0.16 -12.46
CA TYR A 7 15.90 1.49 -11.98
C TYR A 7 14.88 2.13 -12.93
N LYS A 8 15.09 1.98 -14.25
CA LYS A 8 14.13 2.42 -15.27
C LYS A 8 12.82 1.66 -15.16
N LEU A 9 12.85 0.39 -14.75
CA LEU A 9 11.64 -0.38 -14.49
C LEU A 9 10.85 0.19 -13.31
N LEU A 10 11.51 0.59 -12.21
CA LEU A 10 10.82 1.21 -11.08
C LEU A 10 10.25 2.59 -11.41
N GLU A 11 11.00 3.42 -12.11
CA GLU A 11 10.53 4.76 -12.53
C GLU A 11 9.41 4.68 -13.57
N GLN A 12 9.43 3.67 -14.44
CA GLN A 12 8.35 3.41 -15.39
C GLN A 12 7.19 2.62 -14.77
N SER A 13 7.36 2.12 -13.55
CA SER A 13 6.29 1.49 -12.78
C SER A 13 5.51 2.54 -11.98
N ASP A 14 4.31 2.16 -11.55
CA ASP A 14 3.52 2.97 -10.64
C ASP A 14 4.03 2.91 -9.17
N PHE A 15 5.26 2.44 -8.92
CA PHE A 15 5.81 2.32 -7.55
C PHE A 15 6.18 3.68 -6.96
N LEU A 16 6.76 4.59 -7.74
CA LEU A 16 7.21 5.91 -7.26
C LEU A 16 6.12 7.01 -7.33
N ARG A 17 4.87 6.59 -7.54
CA ARG A 17 3.70 7.47 -7.49
C ARG A 17 3.20 7.57 -6.06
N GLY A 18 2.76 8.77 -5.68
CA GLY A 18 2.19 8.95 -4.35
C GLY A 18 0.85 8.22 -4.20
N ILE A 19 0.51 7.91 -2.96
CA ILE A 19 -0.72 7.22 -2.58
C ILE A 19 -1.59 8.20 -1.81
N ASN A 20 -2.87 8.26 -2.19
CA ASN A 20 -3.89 8.99 -1.46
C ASN A 20 -4.69 8.06 -0.56
N PHE A 21 -5.03 8.53 0.64
CA PHE A 21 -5.81 7.81 1.62
C PHE A 21 -7.14 8.56 1.85
N GLY A 22 -8.18 7.88 2.32
CA GLY A 22 -9.45 8.53 2.72
C GLY A 22 -10.62 8.41 1.74
N GLU A 23 -10.45 7.79 0.58
CA GLU A 23 -11.58 7.53 -0.31
C GLU A 23 -12.36 6.24 0.03
N PRO A 24 -13.66 6.15 -0.33
CA PRO A 24 -14.51 4.99 -0.04
C PRO A 24 -13.93 3.67 -0.57
N ASN A 25 -13.19 3.74 -1.67
CA ASN A 25 -12.62 2.58 -2.36
C ASN A 25 -11.24 2.16 -1.85
N GLY A 26 -10.73 2.82 -0.81
CA GLY A 26 -9.40 2.56 -0.25
C GLY A 26 -8.30 3.43 -0.84
N PRO A 27 -7.04 3.16 -0.49
CA PRO A 27 -5.91 3.87 -1.05
C PRO A 27 -5.83 3.70 -2.56
N TYR A 28 -5.45 4.77 -3.24
CA TYR A 28 -5.22 4.76 -4.67
C TYR A 28 -3.94 5.51 -5.01
N LYS A 29 -3.36 5.12 -6.14
CA LYS A 29 -2.16 5.76 -6.67
C LYS A 29 -2.55 7.03 -7.42
N SER A 30 -1.82 8.10 -7.13
CA SER A 30 -1.94 9.36 -7.85
C SER A 30 -1.52 9.19 -9.31
N SER A 31 -2.11 9.99 -10.19
CA SER A 31 -1.76 9.99 -11.62
C SER A 31 -0.39 10.64 -11.88
N ARG A 32 0.10 11.46 -10.95
CA ARG A 32 1.39 12.16 -11.05
C ARG A 32 2.48 11.41 -10.31
N GLN A 33 3.66 11.34 -10.92
CA GLN A 33 4.85 10.82 -10.27
C GLN A 33 5.41 11.88 -9.32
N ALA A 34 5.36 11.58 -8.02
CA ALA A 34 5.80 12.49 -6.97
C ALA A 34 7.28 12.32 -6.62
N ALA A 35 7.87 11.16 -6.94
CA ALA A 35 9.22 10.82 -6.57
C ALA A 35 10.01 10.17 -7.72
N ARG A 36 11.33 10.26 -7.64
CA ARG A 36 12.30 9.58 -8.51
C ARG A 36 13.42 8.98 -7.68
N LEU A 37 14.17 8.06 -8.26
CA LEU A 37 15.38 7.53 -7.62
C LEU A 37 16.53 8.51 -7.85
N ARG A 38 17.41 8.65 -6.87
CA ARG A 38 18.67 9.37 -7.08
C ARG A 38 19.54 8.62 -8.09
N GLU A 39 20.38 9.37 -8.80
CA GLU A 39 21.40 8.76 -9.66
C GLU A 39 22.27 7.78 -8.85
N ASP A 40 22.64 6.65 -9.47
CA ASP A 40 23.43 5.56 -8.87
C ASP A 40 22.81 4.87 -7.64
N THR A 41 21.49 5.02 -7.42
CA THR A 41 20.77 4.32 -6.36
C THR A 41 20.82 2.80 -6.53
N VAL A 42 21.15 2.11 -5.43
CA VAL A 42 20.96 0.66 -5.30
C VAL A 42 19.59 0.39 -4.69
N PHE A 43 18.68 -0.17 -5.48
CA PHE A 43 17.39 -0.67 -5.02
C PHE A 43 17.36 -2.20 -5.11
N SER A 44 16.44 -2.82 -4.38
CA SER A 44 16.29 -4.26 -4.37
C SER A 44 14.93 -4.67 -4.96
N ILE A 45 14.96 -5.42 -6.05
CA ILE A 45 13.81 -6.20 -6.53
C ILE A 45 14.24 -7.66 -6.46
N GLN A 46 13.77 -8.37 -5.45
CA GLN A 46 14.18 -9.75 -5.20
C GLN A 46 13.00 -10.68 -5.36
N PRO A 47 13.18 -11.82 -6.07
CA PRO A 47 12.19 -12.87 -6.04
C PRO A 47 12.11 -13.42 -4.61
N CYS A 48 10.89 -13.63 -4.15
CA CYS A 48 10.59 -14.26 -2.87
C CYS A 48 9.69 -15.45 -3.17
N GLN A 49 9.96 -16.61 -2.57
CA GLN A 49 9.08 -17.77 -2.63
C GLN A 49 8.69 -18.14 -1.21
N HIS A 50 7.83 -17.29 -0.64
CA HIS A 50 7.37 -17.43 0.73
C HIS A 50 5.86 -17.28 0.77
N ASN A 51 5.22 -18.03 1.67
CA ASN A 51 3.82 -17.87 1.98
C ASN A 51 3.69 -17.52 3.45
N SER A 52 2.94 -16.47 3.77
CA SER A 52 2.66 -16.07 5.14
C SER A 52 1.18 -16.09 5.43
N THR A 53 0.83 -16.38 6.68
CA THR A 53 -0.49 -16.07 7.23
C THR A 53 -0.30 -14.94 8.23
N GLU A 54 -1.03 -13.84 8.04
CA GLU A 54 -0.94 -12.65 8.86
C GLU A 54 -2.32 -12.39 9.48
N GLU A 55 -2.31 -11.95 10.72
CA GLU A 55 -3.50 -11.70 11.52
C GLU A 55 -3.40 -10.33 12.16
N PHE A 56 -4.48 -9.56 12.04
CA PHE A 56 -4.57 -8.19 12.50
C PHE A 56 -5.83 -8.00 13.33
N TYR A 57 -5.72 -7.09 14.30
CA TYR A 57 -6.80 -6.68 15.18
C TYR A 57 -7.04 -5.16 15.03
N PRO A 58 -7.73 -4.74 13.97
CA PRO A 58 -7.94 -3.33 13.65
C PRO A 58 -8.73 -2.61 14.75
N LYS A 59 -8.43 -1.34 15.00
CA LYS A 59 -9.11 -0.54 16.05
C LYS A 59 -10.55 -0.21 15.65
N ASN A 60 -10.82 -0.15 14.34
CA ASN A 60 -12.10 0.25 13.78
C ASN A 60 -12.32 -0.33 12.37
N GLU A 61 -13.51 -0.08 11.83
CA GLU A 61 -13.92 -0.54 10.50
C GLU A 61 -13.02 -0.02 9.36
N ILE A 62 -12.50 1.21 9.46
CA ILE A 62 -11.65 1.82 8.43
C ILE A 62 -10.30 1.08 8.37
N ASP A 63 -9.65 0.89 9.52
CA ASP A 63 -8.42 0.10 9.63
C ASP A 63 -8.64 -1.31 9.09
N ALA A 64 -9.77 -1.94 9.44
CA ALA A 64 -10.12 -3.29 8.99
C ALA A 64 -10.25 -3.38 7.47
N ARG A 65 -10.86 -2.37 6.83
CA ARG A 65 -10.99 -2.29 5.37
C ARG A 65 -9.63 -2.13 4.70
N TYR A 66 -8.75 -1.28 5.23
CA TYR A 66 -7.43 -1.04 4.63
C TYR A 66 -6.55 -2.29 4.71
N ILE A 67 -6.52 -2.93 5.88
CA ILE A 67 -5.80 -4.19 6.08
C ILE A 67 -6.34 -5.29 5.14
N HIS A 68 -7.66 -5.38 4.97
CA HIS A 68 -8.29 -6.31 4.03
C HIS A 68 -7.76 -6.14 2.60
N MET A 69 -7.53 -4.89 2.18
CA MET A 69 -7.01 -4.56 0.86
C MET A 69 -5.49 -4.71 0.72
N GLY A 70 -4.78 -5.12 1.79
CA GLY A 70 -3.32 -5.25 1.81
C GLY A 70 -2.57 -4.01 2.27
N TRP A 71 -3.28 -2.93 2.64
CA TRP A 71 -2.69 -1.68 3.09
C TRP A 71 -2.47 -1.65 4.61
N PRO A 72 -1.52 -0.84 5.12
CA PRO A 72 -1.41 -0.58 6.55
C PRO A 72 -2.68 0.10 7.08
N ALA A 73 -2.96 -0.09 8.37
CA ALA A 73 -4.04 0.60 9.05
C ALA A 73 -3.79 2.12 9.05
N PRO A 74 -4.75 2.96 8.61
CA PRO A 74 -4.61 4.41 8.68
C PRO A 74 -4.28 4.93 10.08
N SER A 75 -4.79 4.29 11.13
CA SER A 75 -4.49 4.69 12.51
C SER A 75 -3.04 4.44 12.95
N ASP A 76 -2.27 3.66 12.19
CA ASP A 76 -0.85 3.39 12.45
C ASP A 76 0.07 4.20 11.50
N LEU A 77 -0.51 4.98 10.59
CA LEU A 77 0.23 5.86 9.70
C LEU A 77 0.56 7.19 10.39
N PRO A 78 1.66 7.88 9.97
CA PRO A 78 1.94 9.22 10.44
C PRO A 78 0.75 10.16 10.24
N ALA A 79 0.59 11.11 11.15
CA ALA A 79 -0.45 12.12 11.04
C ALA A 79 -0.37 12.83 9.69
N ARG A 80 -1.51 12.91 9.00
CA ARG A 80 -1.57 13.61 7.71
C ARG A 80 -1.27 15.09 7.91
N PRO A 81 -0.59 15.75 6.97
CA PRO A 81 -0.28 17.18 7.09
C PRO A 81 -1.53 18.06 7.28
N TRP A 82 -2.71 17.61 6.82
CA TRP A 82 -4.02 18.27 7.01
C TRP A 82 -4.96 17.58 8.00
N GLY A 83 -4.49 16.57 8.73
CA GLY A 83 -5.33 15.78 9.65
C GLY A 83 -5.91 16.58 10.82
N THR A 84 -5.32 17.74 11.15
CA THR A 84 -5.84 18.64 12.19
C THR A 84 -7.05 19.47 11.75
N ILE A 85 -7.32 19.53 10.44
CA ILE A 85 -8.37 20.39 9.86
C ILE A 85 -9.65 19.59 9.62
N TYR A 86 -9.54 18.30 9.30
CA TYR A 86 -10.67 17.42 9.03
C TYR A 86 -10.76 16.33 10.08
N GLN A 87 -11.89 16.27 10.79
CA GLN A 87 -12.25 15.09 11.55
C GLN A 87 -12.57 13.96 10.58
N GLU A 88 -11.89 12.82 10.75
CA GLU A 88 -12.27 11.61 10.06
C GLU A 88 -13.71 11.22 10.43
N PRO A 89 -14.49 10.65 9.50
CA PRO A 89 -15.82 10.15 9.79
C PRO A 89 -15.78 9.20 10.99
N LYS A 90 -16.80 9.25 11.85
CA LYS A 90 -16.92 8.31 12.97
C LYS A 90 -16.92 6.88 12.43
N SER A 91 -15.87 6.13 12.74
CA SER A 91 -15.78 4.72 12.42
C SER A 91 -16.41 3.88 13.53
N ASN A 92 -17.08 2.79 13.17
CA ASN A 92 -17.61 1.85 14.15
C ASN A 92 -16.47 1.14 14.88
N SER A 93 -16.40 1.33 16.21
CA SER A 93 -15.55 0.53 17.08
C SER A 93 -16.13 -0.88 17.20
N GLY A 94 -15.28 -1.89 17.17
CA GLY A 94 -15.69 -3.28 17.35
C GLY A 94 -14.46 -4.17 17.49
N ASN A 95 -14.68 -5.42 17.88
CA ASN A 95 -13.63 -6.45 17.92
C ASN A 95 -13.34 -6.93 16.49
N TRP A 96 -12.88 -6.02 15.65
CA TRP A 96 -12.53 -6.31 14.28
C TRP A 96 -11.36 -7.28 14.23
N VAL A 97 -11.40 -8.16 13.24
CA VAL A 97 -10.31 -9.07 12.95
C VAL A 97 -10.15 -9.19 11.45
N SER A 98 -8.90 -9.18 10.99
CA SER A 98 -8.56 -9.45 9.61
C SER A 98 -7.47 -10.50 9.56
N ARG A 99 -7.72 -11.58 8.82
CA ARG A 99 -6.73 -12.62 8.55
C ARG A 99 -6.47 -12.64 7.05
N ARG A 100 -5.20 -12.59 6.66
CA ARG A 100 -4.78 -12.68 5.27
C ARG A 100 -3.73 -13.74 5.07
N MET A 101 -3.82 -14.43 3.94
CA MET A 101 -2.78 -15.32 3.45
C MET A 101 -2.13 -14.68 2.25
N VAL A 102 -0.81 -14.57 2.25
CA VAL A 102 -0.07 -13.88 1.19
C VAL A 102 0.89 -14.86 0.54
N VAL A 103 0.79 -14.99 -0.78
CA VAL A 103 1.80 -15.61 -1.64
C VAL A 103 2.77 -14.52 -2.05
N HIS A 104 3.97 -14.53 -1.49
CA HIS A 104 5.02 -13.57 -1.82
C HIS A 104 5.71 -14.04 -3.10
N ARG A 105 5.83 -13.14 -4.08
CA ARG A 105 6.56 -13.41 -5.32
C ARG A 105 7.77 -12.51 -5.49
N TRP A 106 7.62 -11.24 -5.14
CA TRP A 106 8.69 -10.28 -5.22
C TRP A 106 8.61 -9.34 -4.04
N THR A 107 9.77 -8.90 -3.58
CA THR A 107 9.87 -7.78 -2.66
C THR A 107 10.58 -6.64 -3.38
N VAL A 108 9.95 -5.48 -3.38
CA VAL A 108 10.57 -4.23 -3.82
C VAL A 108 10.95 -3.45 -2.57
N SER A 109 12.19 -3.01 -2.48
CA SER A 109 12.67 -2.18 -1.38
C SER A 109 13.60 -1.09 -1.90
N VAL A 110 13.29 0.14 -1.50
CA VAL A 110 14.05 1.36 -1.76
C VAL A 110 14.22 2.08 -0.44
N ARG A 111 15.41 2.56 -0.11
CA ARG A 111 15.60 3.35 1.11
C ARG A 111 15.07 4.75 0.89
N HIS A 112 14.48 5.35 1.93
CA HIS A 112 13.97 6.72 1.82
C HIS A 112 15.06 7.73 1.42
N GLN A 113 16.33 7.49 1.81
CA GLN A 113 17.45 8.37 1.43
C GLN A 113 17.76 8.30 -0.07
N ASP A 114 17.32 7.26 -0.76
CA ASP A 114 17.62 7.08 -2.19
C ASP A 114 16.50 7.63 -3.08
N ILE A 115 15.45 8.18 -2.46
CA ILE A 115 14.30 8.78 -3.11
C ILE A 115 14.41 10.30 -3.02
N GLU A 116 14.09 10.98 -4.11
CA GLU A 116 13.96 12.44 -4.14
C GLU A 116 12.67 12.88 -4.84
N PRO A 117 12.13 14.06 -4.49
CA PRO A 117 10.92 14.56 -5.14
C PRO A 117 11.16 14.79 -6.63
N SER A 118 10.13 14.56 -7.45
CA SER A 118 10.16 15.00 -8.85
C SER A 118 10.24 16.53 -8.93
N SER A 119 10.87 17.05 -9.98
CA SER A 119 10.99 18.49 -10.22
C SER A 119 9.63 19.19 -10.26
N GLU A 120 8.63 18.53 -10.82
CA GLU A 120 7.27 19.00 -10.97
C GLU A 120 6.57 19.07 -9.62
N PHE A 121 6.76 18.05 -8.77
CA PHE A 121 6.21 18.05 -7.42
C PHE A 121 6.86 19.14 -6.56
N LEU A 122 8.19 19.24 -6.58
CA LEU A 122 8.92 20.28 -5.84
C LEU A 122 8.45 21.68 -6.24
N LYS A 123 8.35 21.96 -7.55
CA LYS A 123 7.86 23.23 -8.08
C LYS A 123 6.43 23.54 -7.63
N ALA A 124 5.56 22.53 -7.59
CA ALA A 124 4.18 22.69 -7.15
C ALA A 124 4.10 23.06 -5.65
N VAL A 125 4.88 22.37 -4.81
CA VAL A 125 5.00 22.68 -3.37
C VAL A 125 5.55 24.09 -3.17
N GLU A 126 6.64 24.46 -3.83
CA GLU A 126 7.21 25.81 -3.75
C GLU A 126 6.23 26.90 -4.20
N THR A 127 5.39 26.61 -5.20
CA THR A 127 4.36 27.53 -5.68
C THR A 127 3.27 27.70 -4.63
N ALA A 128 2.77 26.61 -4.06
CA ALA A 128 1.78 26.64 -2.99
C ALA A 128 2.26 27.43 -1.77
N LEU A 129 3.54 27.29 -1.41
CA LEU A 129 4.16 28.03 -0.30
C LEU A 129 4.32 29.53 -0.58
N LYS A 130 4.31 29.98 -1.83
CA LYS A 130 4.36 31.41 -2.19
C LYS A 130 3.01 32.12 -2.06
N SER A 131 1.92 31.39 -1.82
CA SER A 131 0.60 31.98 -1.64
C SER A 131 0.54 32.91 -0.43
N SER A 132 -0.27 33.97 -0.54
CA SER A 132 -0.38 34.98 0.50
C SER A 132 -1.21 34.48 1.68
N GLY A 133 -0.57 34.28 2.82
CA GLY A 133 -1.21 33.91 4.08
C GLY A 133 -1.34 32.40 4.30
N ALA A 134 -1.28 31.99 5.57
CA ALA A 134 -1.21 30.59 5.97
C ALA A 134 -2.41 29.75 5.51
N ALA A 135 -3.62 30.32 5.52
CA ALA A 135 -4.82 29.63 5.06
C ALA A 135 -4.75 29.28 3.57
N ASN A 136 -4.31 30.23 2.73
CA ASN A 136 -4.16 30.01 1.29
C ASN A 136 -3.02 29.03 0.99
N GLN A 137 -1.89 29.14 1.68
CA GLN A 137 -0.79 28.16 1.57
C GLN A 137 -1.28 26.74 1.87
N MET A 138 -2.10 26.58 2.91
CA MET A 138 -2.61 25.28 3.32
C MET A 138 -3.60 24.68 2.32
N GLU A 139 -4.49 25.50 1.76
CA GLU A 139 -5.42 25.06 0.71
C GLU A 139 -4.68 24.68 -0.58
N GLU A 140 -3.68 25.45 -0.98
CA GLU A 140 -2.86 25.15 -2.15
C GLU A 140 -2.04 23.87 -1.96
N LEU A 141 -1.42 23.70 -0.78
CA LEU A 141 -0.72 22.45 -0.43
C LEU A 141 -1.68 21.26 -0.47
N ARG A 142 -2.93 21.41 -0.01
CA ARG A 142 -3.96 20.35 -0.12
C ARG A 142 -4.19 19.97 -1.57
N GLY A 143 -4.30 20.95 -2.48
CA GLY A 143 -4.43 20.71 -3.92
C GLY A 143 -3.23 19.95 -4.49
N VAL A 144 -2.01 20.29 -4.04
CA VAL A 144 -0.79 19.58 -4.41
C VAL A 144 -0.83 18.13 -3.91
N PHE A 145 -1.11 17.87 -2.64
CA PHE A 145 -1.12 16.49 -2.17
C PHE A 145 -2.27 15.66 -2.74
N ALA A 146 -3.44 16.26 -3.00
CA ALA A 146 -4.53 15.55 -3.68
C ALA A 146 -4.13 15.04 -5.07
N ALA A 147 -3.33 15.82 -5.82
CA ALA A 147 -2.92 15.45 -7.18
C ALA A 147 -1.65 14.58 -7.25
N TRP A 148 -0.77 14.65 -6.25
CA TRP A 148 0.52 13.91 -6.24
C TRP A 148 0.58 12.75 -5.24
N GLY A 149 -0.32 12.71 -4.26
CA GLY A 149 -0.38 11.70 -3.20
C GLY A 149 0.20 12.19 -1.87
N GLU A 150 -0.21 11.56 -0.77
CA GLU A 150 0.19 11.92 0.60
C GLU A 150 1.43 11.13 1.06
N MET A 151 1.66 9.94 0.50
CA MET A 151 2.76 9.04 0.88
C MET A 151 3.41 8.37 -0.32
N ILE A 152 4.67 7.97 -0.20
CA ILE A 152 5.41 7.21 -1.21
C ILE A 152 5.77 5.84 -0.62
N PRO A 153 5.45 4.72 -1.29
CA PRO A 153 5.85 3.41 -0.81
C PRO A 153 7.37 3.24 -0.95
N THR A 154 8.01 2.79 0.12
CA THR A 154 9.45 2.45 0.14
C THR A 154 9.69 0.94 0.11
N VAL A 155 8.69 0.17 0.53
CA VAL A 155 8.69 -1.30 0.51
C VAL A 155 7.34 -1.79 0.02
N ALA A 156 7.35 -2.78 -0.87
CA ALA A 156 6.15 -3.51 -1.26
C ALA A 156 6.43 -5.01 -1.41
N VAL A 157 5.44 -5.81 -1.07
CA VAL A 157 5.37 -7.23 -1.42
C VAL A 157 4.45 -7.36 -2.63
N CYS A 158 4.97 -7.88 -3.72
CA CYS A 158 4.18 -8.18 -4.91
C CYS A 158 3.85 -9.68 -4.93
N GLY A 159 2.60 -10.00 -5.20
CA GLY A 159 2.10 -11.38 -5.18
C GLY A 159 0.58 -11.43 -5.16
N ALA A 160 0.01 -12.40 -4.46
CA ALA A 160 -1.43 -12.49 -4.24
C ALA A 160 -1.75 -12.58 -2.76
N SER A 161 -2.92 -12.06 -2.39
CA SER A 161 -3.44 -12.14 -1.03
C SER A 161 -4.89 -12.61 -1.06
N LEU A 162 -5.23 -13.51 -0.13
CA LEU A 162 -6.60 -13.86 0.21
C LEU A 162 -6.86 -13.36 1.62
N ALA A 163 -7.79 -12.41 1.77
CA ALA A 163 -8.11 -11.79 3.05
C ALA A 163 -9.57 -12.06 3.45
N ALA A 164 -9.79 -12.31 4.74
CA ALA A 164 -11.09 -12.37 5.37
C ALA A 164 -11.12 -11.37 6.53
N THR A 165 -12.13 -10.51 6.55
CA THR A 165 -12.30 -9.47 7.58
C THR A 165 -13.70 -9.54 8.15
N GLY A 166 -13.82 -9.45 9.47
CA GLY A 166 -15.10 -9.49 10.16
C GLY A 166 -15.00 -8.98 11.60
N VAL A 167 -16.09 -9.11 12.34
CA VAL A 167 -16.16 -8.76 13.77
C VAL A 167 -16.32 -10.03 14.58
N LEU A 168 -15.49 -10.23 15.60
CA LEU A 168 -15.63 -11.33 16.54
C LEU A 168 -16.65 -10.99 17.62
N GLY A 169 -17.58 -11.91 17.87
CA GLY A 169 -18.39 -11.87 19.08
C GLY A 169 -17.53 -11.99 20.35
N SER A 170 -18.05 -11.54 21.49
CA SER A 170 -17.34 -11.50 22.79
C SER A 170 -16.82 -12.84 23.32
N LYS A 171 -17.20 -13.96 22.71
CA LYS A 171 -16.75 -15.33 23.04
C LYS A 171 -16.22 -16.11 21.83
N GLN A 172 -16.01 -15.44 20.70
CA GLN A 172 -15.47 -16.06 19.50
C GLN A 172 -13.97 -15.81 19.43
N THR A 173 -13.21 -16.87 19.17
CA THR A 173 -11.81 -16.78 18.77
C THR A 173 -11.71 -17.16 17.30
N LEU A 174 -10.69 -16.65 16.60
CA LEU A 174 -10.38 -17.19 15.29
C LEU A 174 -10.03 -18.67 15.40
N THR A 175 -10.64 -19.48 14.55
CA THR A 175 -10.37 -20.92 14.44
C THR A 175 -9.64 -21.20 13.13
N GLY A 176 -8.82 -22.26 13.13
CA GLY A 176 -8.00 -22.66 11.98
C GLY A 176 -6.65 -21.95 11.89
N ASP A 177 -5.67 -22.66 11.35
CA ASP A 177 -4.30 -22.24 11.05
C ASP A 177 -4.02 -22.38 9.53
N ALA A 178 -2.76 -22.29 9.11
CA ALA A 178 -2.38 -22.49 7.71
C ALA A 178 -2.82 -23.87 7.15
N ALA A 179 -2.98 -24.90 7.99
CA ALA A 179 -3.43 -26.23 7.59
C ALA A 179 -4.94 -26.28 7.26
N THR A 180 -5.71 -25.28 7.71
CA THR A 180 -7.13 -25.12 7.30
C THR A 180 -7.25 -24.78 5.81
N PHE A 181 -6.20 -24.20 5.22
CA PHE A 181 -6.14 -23.76 3.82
C PHE A 181 -5.23 -24.63 2.95
N LEU A 182 -4.45 -25.53 3.57
CA LEU A 182 -3.67 -26.59 2.94
C LEU A 182 -4.20 -27.98 3.37
N PRO A 183 -5.50 -28.29 3.20
CA PRO A 183 -6.03 -29.56 3.67
C PRO A 183 -5.39 -30.73 2.89
N PRO A 184 -4.95 -31.81 3.57
CA PRO A 184 -4.31 -32.95 2.91
C PRO A 184 -5.23 -33.66 1.90
N ASP A 185 -6.57 -33.59 2.08
CA ASP A 185 -7.54 -34.41 1.35
C ASP A 185 -8.76 -33.65 0.76
N ARG A 186 -8.65 -32.33 0.47
CA ARG A 186 -9.73 -31.60 -0.24
C ARG A 186 -9.21 -30.78 -1.42
N GLY A 187 -9.37 -31.35 -2.62
CA GLY A 187 -9.36 -30.63 -3.91
C GLY A 187 -8.04 -29.92 -4.28
N PRO A 188 -7.99 -29.22 -5.42
CA PRO A 188 -6.80 -28.47 -5.80
C PRO A 188 -6.58 -27.34 -4.79
N ASN A 189 -5.41 -27.37 -4.15
CA ASN A 189 -4.96 -26.36 -3.21
C ASN A 189 -5.00 -24.98 -3.88
N VAL A 190 -5.95 -24.14 -3.48
CA VAL A 190 -6.21 -22.82 -4.09
C VAL A 190 -4.94 -21.97 -4.10
N MET A 191 -4.13 -22.07 -3.04
CA MET A 191 -2.86 -21.35 -2.96
C MET A 191 -1.84 -21.90 -3.94
N GLN A 192 -1.74 -23.22 -4.14
CA GLN A 192 -0.92 -23.80 -5.22
C GLN A 192 -1.44 -23.44 -6.62
N ALA A 193 -2.74 -23.31 -6.80
CA ALA A 193 -3.32 -22.89 -8.08
C ALA A 193 -2.98 -21.43 -8.38
N ILE A 194 -3.16 -20.53 -7.41
CA ILE A 194 -2.75 -19.12 -7.48
C ILE A 194 -1.23 -19.03 -7.72
N ASP A 195 -0.42 -19.77 -6.95
CA ASP A 195 1.03 -19.84 -7.09
C ASP A 195 1.42 -20.21 -8.52
N ARG A 196 0.86 -21.31 -9.06
CA ARG A 196 1.10 -21.72 -10.46
C ARG A 196 0.69 -20.65 -11.47
N MET A 197 -0.45 -19.97 -11.27
CA MET A 197 -0.92 -18.91 -12.18
C MET A 197 -0.04 -17.65 -12.13
N LEU A 198 0.47 -17.27 -10.95
CA LEU A 198 1.36 -16.12 -10.78
C LEU A 198 2.72 -16.31 -11.47
N ASN A 199 3.14 -17.56 -11.73
CA ASN A 199 4.36 -17.82 -12.52
C ASN A 199 4.19 -17.49 -14.01
N PHE A 200 2.95 -17.36 -14.50
CA PHE A 200 2.66 -17.04 -15.90
C PHE A 200 2.28 -15.57 -16.14
N ALA A 201 1.83 -14.85 -15.11
CA ALA A 201 1.34 -13.48 -15.22
C ALA A 201 2.39 -12.45 -14.74
N PHE A 202 3.41 -12.19 -15.56
CA PHE A 202 4.21 -10.97 -15.43
C PHE A 202 3.46 -9.81 -16.11
N PHE A 203 2.29 -9.44 -15.57
CA PHE A 203 1.61 -8.22 -15.97
C PHE A 203 1.04 -7.52 -14.73
N SER A 204 1.71 -6.43 -14.37
CA SER A 204 1.09 -5.18 -13.92
C SER A 204 -0.05 -5.35 -12.91
N TYR A 205 0.25 -5.33 -11.61
CA TYR A 205 -0.53 -4.60 -10.60
C TYR A 205 0.26 -4.65 -9.29
N ILE A 206 1.18 -3.68 -9.13
CA ILE A 206 1.62 -3.29 -7.79
C ILE A 206 0.43 -2.46 -7.26
N ARG A 207 -0.36 -3.01 -6.34
CA ARG A 207 -1.16 -2.15 -5.45
C ARG A 207 -0.21 -1.53 -4.46
#